data_AF-A0A9P7G8P4-F1
#
_entry.id   AF-A0A9P7G8P4-F1
#
_cell.length_a   1.000
_cell.length_b   1.000
_cell.length_c   1.000
_cell.angle_alpha   90.00
_cell.angle_beta   90.00
_cell.angle_gamma   90.00
#
_symmetry.space_group_name_H-M   'P 1'
#
loop_
_entity.id
_entity.type
_entity.pdbx_description
1 polymer ?
#
loop_
_entity_poly.entity_id
_entity_poly.type
_entity_poly.pdbx_seq_one_letter_code
_entity_poly.pdbx_strand_id
1 'polypeptide(L)'
;MSTTLPSTKLTDIFDSLPPEAQRNLIEKHLFTLLDSLPKDTSDNVLSVATEFQTRVRPMPKLDLKAKKKEVNLLMEDLSRDAKTAITKDRSTREELLAEVVDSLIDWLSDIWSTVYEFNDCFAQAHVCLLFVADVSSTLSDLPGLAGSPDSDGLDDGDEFDELGLEAIDEDDDEDDDYVEDDDEIDGDCDDGHSGPHCLCPFHAKHWPNHINEQRIRLRELVEDRLHANYQTKPSLHIYQVLCAISNDLPATERRLLQETNENATKSADTVVGALEVYATLANNHKIAGLLNSHYHLLRARDADVLQKAVRVLLNSGYTVRSMQIMEEELFESIRAIQSALSSIFGNINLPVHKSELDGILKLRAGTQERHDRGHDWVDAVVTVAAPMTPMAFAAMMMGFPLGGPMEDAGQEDVTAFLDDVDPLDPDFEEVNAEFRPKLRERFEGWYKLIERLKEPPAPILLGAMYHKVVELMPFMRGSDIVDQMVLRLTELQGKAYIARALQALSNFCIIQRKKISANAVKLRRASEKAAASGSQNTPTAMPNAPFSFSLHQPPPPPPPPHPTFGGMEDVD
;
A
#
# COMPACT_ATOMS: atom_id res chain seq x y z
N MET A 1 -29.74 29.76 29.34
CA MET A 1 -28.95 30.67 28.48
C MET A 1 -27.66 29.94 28.13
N SER A 2 -27.58 29.35 26.94
CA SER A 2 -26.36 28.65 26.50
C SER A 2 -25.27 29.69 26.20
N THR A 3 -24.18 29.67 26.96
CA THR A 3 -23.02 30.52 26.72
C THR A 3 -22.30 30.02 25.48
N THR A 4 -22.57 30.64 24.33
CA THR A 4 -21.78 30.41 23.12
C THR A 4 -20.35 30.88 23.35
N LEU A 5 -19.39 30.04 22.96
CA LEU A 5 -17.97 30.33 23.11
C LEU A 5 -17.62 31.58 22.29
N PRO A 6 -16.72 32.46 22.77
CA PRO A 6 -16.31 33.64 22.02
C PRO A 6 -15.77 33.32 20.61
N SER A 7 -15.17 32.14 20.43
CA SER A 7 -14.69 31.66 19.13
C SER A 7 -15.82 31.48 18.13
N THR A 8 -16.96 30.89 18.52
CA THR A 8 -18.07 30.68 17.58
C THR A 8 -18.68 32.00 17.14
N LYS A 9 -18.81 32.98 18.06
CA LYS A 9 -19.28 34.32 17.70
C LYS A 9 -18.32 35.05 16.76
N LEU A 10 -17.01 34.88 16.95
CA LEU A 10 -16.02 35.47 16.07
C LEU A 10 -16.08 34.84 14.68
N THR A 11 -16.27 33.52 14.58
CA THR A 11 -16.49 32.83 13.31
C THR A 11 -17.73 33.36 12.60
N ASP A 12 -18.87 33.45 13.28
CA ASP A 12 -20.11 33.97 12.69
C ASP A 12 -19.95 35.42 12.17
N ILE A 13 -19.22 36.26 12.91
CA ILE A 13 -18.90 37.63 12.47
C ILE A 13 -17.91 37.62 11.31
N PHE A 14 -16.87 36.80 11.38
CA PHE A 14 -15.86 36.70 10.33
C PHE A 14 -16.48 36.27 9.00
N ASP A 15 -17.32 35.23 9.03
CA ASP A 15 -17.98 34.67 7.85
C ASP A 15 -19.03 35.62 7.24
N SER A 16 -19.57 36.56 8.03
CA SER A 16 -20.51 37.58 7.54
C SER A 16 -19.85 38.86 7.01
N LEU A 17 -18.53 39.02 7.19
CA LEU A 17 -17.80 40.17 6.67
C LEU A 17 -17.41 39.99 5.19
N PRO A 18 -17.43 41.05 4.37
CA PRO A 18 -16.83 41.02 3.03
C PRO A 18 -15.34 40.63 3.08
N PRO A 19 -14.78 40.03 2.01
CA PRO A 19 -13.39 39.57 2.00
C PRO A 19 -12.35 40.65 2.37
N GLU A 20 -12.57 41.90 1.96
CA GLU A 20 -11.70 43.02 2.34
C GLU A 20 -11.78 43.33 3.84
N ALA A 21 -12.96 43.21 4.45
CA ALA A 21 -13.15 43.43 5.88
C ALA A 21 -12.61 42.26 6.70
N GLN A 22 -12.73 41.01 6.22
CA GLN A 22 -12.07 39.83 6.80
C GLN A 22 -10.55 40.01 6.84
N ARG A 23 -9.96 40.40 5.70
CA ARG A 23 -8.53 40.67 5.60
C ARG A 23 -8.09 41.80 6.54
N ASN A 24 -8.84 42.90 6.58
CA ASN A 24 -8.58 44.00 7.51
C ASN A 24 -8.66 43.57 8.99
N LEU A 25 -9.64 42.74 9.35
CA LEU A 25 -9.80 42.19 10.70
C LEU A 25 -8.59 41.32 11.07
N ILE A 26 -8.13 40.48 10.14
CA ILE A 26 -6.92 39.66 10.33
C ILE A 26 -5.69 40.55 10.51
N GLU A 27 -5.45 41.47 9.57
CA GLU A 27 -4.24 42.30 9.55
C GLU A 27 -4.15 43.25 10.75
N LYS A 28 -5.26 43.88 11.15
CA LYS A 28 -5.24 44.91 12.21
C LYS A 28 -5.39 44.35 13.61
N HIS A 29 -6.06 43.21 13.78
CA HIS A 29 -6.39 42.70 15.10
C HIS A 29 -5.75 41.33 15.38
N LEU A 30 -5.83 40.36 14.46
CA LEU A 30 -5.29 39.02 14.70
C LEU A 30 -3.76 38.98 14.61
N PHE A 31 -3.13 39.70 13.68
CA PHE A 31 -1.66 39.78 13.62
C PHE A 31 -1.06 40.45 14.85
N THR A 32 -1.64 41.57 15.30
CA THR A 32 -1.20 42.22 16.55
C THR A 32 -1.39 41.32 17.77
N LEU A 33 -2.46 40.50 17.79
CA LEU A 33 -2.66 39.51 18.84
C LEU A 33 -1.57 38.43 18.78
N LEU A 34 -1.27 37.90 17.58
CA LEU A 34 -0.25 36.88 17.36
C LEU A 34 1.14 37.38 17.77
N ASP A 35 1.48 38.62 17.44
CA ASP A 35 2.74 39.28 17.82
C ASP A 35 2.86 39.48 19.35
N SER A 36 1.74 39.54 20.06
CA SER A 36 1.71 39.68 21.52
C SER A 36 1.80 38.34 22.28
N LEU A 37 1.69 37.20 21.58
CA LEU A 37 1.75 35.87 22.19
C LEU A 37 3.20 35.50 22.59
N PRO A 38 3.38 34.63 23.60
CA PRO A 38 4.67 34.03 23.88
C PRO A 38 5.24 33.33 22.64
N LYS A 39 6.55 33.46 22.42
CA LYS A 39 7.24 32.97 21.23
C LYS A 39 6.96 31.50 20.91
N ASP A 40 6.93 30.63 21.92
CA ASP A 40 6.65 29.21 21.71
C ASP A 40 5.24 28.95 21.15
N THR A 41 4.26 29.80 21.51
CA THR A 41 2.88 29.68 21.02
C THR A 41 2.74 30.28 19.62
N SER A 42 3.39 31.41 19.33
CA SER A 42 3.40 31.99 17.99
C SER A 42 4.11 31.07 16.99
N ASP A 43 5.24 30.47 17.37
CA ASP A 43 5.98 29.52 16.53
C ASP A 43 5.14 28.28 16.24
N ASN A 44 4.38 27.79 17.23
CA ASN A 44 3.43 26.69 17.02
C ASN A 44 2.29 27.07 16.05
N VAL A 45 1.71 28.26 16.17
CA VAL A 45 0.67 28.73 15.23
C VAL A 45 1.22 28.89 13.82
N LEU A 46 2.43 29.44 13.67
CA LEU A 46 3.10 29.56 12.37
C LEU A 46 3.46 28.20 11.77
N SER A 47 3.90 27.25 12.59
CA SER A 47 4.16 25.87 12.15
C SER A 47 2.88 25.22 11.61
N VAL A 48 1.77 25.33 12.35
CA VAL A 48 0.46 24.83 11.91
C VAL A 48 0.01 25.53 10.63
N ALA A 49 0.11 26.85 10.54
CA ALA A 49 -0.23 27.61 9.34
C ALA A 49 0.62 27.19 8.12
N THR A 50 1.91 26.92 8.34
CA THR A 50 2.82 26.42 7.30
C THR A 50 2.45 25.00 6.87
N GLU A 51 2.05 24.15 7.80
CA GLU A 51 1.51 22.81 7.51
C GLU A 51 0.22 22.89 6.67
N PHE A 52 -0.71 23.78 7.04
CA PHE A 52 -1.91 24.04 6.23
C PHE A 52 -1.56 24.57 4.83
N GLN A 53 -0.62 25.52 4.73
CA GLN A 53 -0.18 26.06 3.44
C GLN A 53 0.45 24.98 2.56
N THR A 54 1.35 24.16 3.11
CA THR A 54 2.00 23.07 2.38
C THR A 54 1.00 22.01 1.95
N ARG A 55 -0.03 21.76 2.76
CA ARG A 55 -1.15 20.89 2.40
C ARG A 55 -2.02 21.47 1.30
N VAL A 56 -2.33 22.78 1.30
CA VAL A 56 -3.25 23.39 0.30
C VAL A 56 -2.52 23.79 -0.99
N ARG A 57 -1.20 23.99 -0.97
CA ARG A 57 -0.41 24.40 -2.14
C ARG A 57 -0.56 23.49 -3.39
N PRO A 58 -0.60 22.15 -3.29
CA PRO A 58 -0.82 21.28 -4.45
C PRO A 58 -2.29 21.21 -4.91
N MET A 59 -3.22 21.92 -4.26
CA MET A 59 -4.64 21.86 -4.61
C MET A 59 -4.88 22.40 -6.03
N PRO A 60 -5.50 21.59 -6.93
CA PRO A 60 -5.88 22.04 -8.25
C PRO A 60 -6.82 23.25 -8.19
N LYS A 61 -6.69 24.16 -9.14
CA LYS A 61 -7.60 25.30 -9.29
C LYS A 61 -8.70 24.94 -10.27
N LEU A 62 -9.94 24.88 -9.79
CA LEU A 62 -11.12 24.59 -10.62
C LEU A 62 -11.57 25.82 -11.43
N ASP A 63 -10.83 26.18 -12.47
CA ASP A 63 -11.19 27.26 -13.39
C ASP A 63 -12.20 26.79 -14.44
N LEU A 64 -13.49 26.82 -14.06
CA LEU A 64 -14.60 26.45 -14.93
C LEU A 64 -14.62 27.26 -16.23
N LYS A 65 -14.24 28.54 -16.20
CA LYS A 65 -14.30 29.41 -17.39
C LYS A 65 -13.26 28.99 -18.41
N ALA A 66 -12.03 28.73 -17.97
CA ALA A 66 -10.97 28.23 -18.82
C ALA A 66 -11.34 26.85 -19.40
N LYS A 67 -11.84 25.95 -18.56
CA LYS A 67 -12.17 24.59 -19.01
C LYS A 67 -13.38 24.55 -19.95
N LYS A 68 -14.42 25.33 -19.68
CA LYS A 68 -15.57 25.48 -20.58
C LYS A 68 -15.14 25.98 -21.95
N LYS A 69 -14.21 26.94 -22.02
CA LYS A 69 -13.66 27.42 -23.29
C LYS A 69 -12.91 26.33 -24.04
N GLU A 70 -12.02 25.58 -23.37
CA GLU A 70 -11.27 24.47 -23.95
C GLU A 70 -12.20 23.41 -24.54
N VAL A 71 -13.12 22.90 -23.73
CA VAL A 71 -14.05 21.83 -24.14
C VAL A 71 -15.01 22.30 -25.23
N ASN A 72 -15.52 23.53 -25.16
CA ASN A 72 -16.39 24.06 -26.21
C ASN A 72 -15.66 24.17 -27.56
N LEU A 73 -14.39 24.57 -27.57
CA LEU A 73 -13.59 24.61 -28.81
C LEU A 73 -13.43 23.21 -29.42
N LEU A 74 -13.14 22.19 -28.59
CA LEU A 74 -13.07 20.80 -29.05
C LEU A 74 -14.43 20.30 -29.59
N MET A 75 -15.53 20.68 -28.95
CA MET A 75 -16.89 20.34 -29.40
C MET A 75 -17.26 21.04 -30.72
N GLU A 76 -16.84 22.29 -30.92
CA GLU A 76 -17.00 23.02 -32.18
C GLU A 76 -16.20 22.38 -33.32
N ASP A 77 -14.95 21.99 -33.06
CA ASP A 77 -14.10 21.29 -34.03
C ASP A 77 -14.67 19.91 -34.38
N LEU A 78 -15.19 19.18 -33.39
CA LEU A 78 -15.90 17.91 -33.59
C LEU A 78 -17.15 18.09 -34.47
N SER A 79 -17.90 19.16 -34.24
CA SER A 79 -19.09 19.51 -35.03
C SER A 79 -18.72 19.93 -36.46
N ARG A 80 -17.60 20.63 -36.64
CA ARG A 80 -17.06 21.00 -37.95
C ARG A 80 -16.57 19.76 -38.71
N ASP A 81 -15.86 18.85 -38.05
CA ASP A 81 -15.41 17.59 -38.65
C ASP A 81 -16.61 16.77 -39.15
N ALA A 82 -17.66 16.64 -38.32
CA ALA A 82 -18.89 15.93 -38.70
C ALA A 82 -19.54 16.49 -39.98
N LYS A 83 -19.54 17.82 -40.17
CA LYS A 83 -20.04 18.46 -41.41
C LYS A 83 -19.11 18.18 -42.60
N THR A 84 -17.79 18.22 -42.38
CA THR A 84 -16.82 18.03 -43.46
C THR A 84 -16.62 16.57 -43.88
N ALA A 85 -16.82 15.61 -42.97
CA ALA A 85 -16.70 14.17 -43.21
C ALA A 85 -17.68 13.67 -44.29
N ILE A 86 -18.80 14.37 -44.49
CA ILE A 86 -19.75 14.11 -45.58
C ILE A 86 -19.09 14.34 -46.96
N THR A 87 -18.08 15.21 -47.04
CA THR A 87 -17.42 15.61 -48.29
C THR A 87 -15.97 15.13 -48.42
N LYS A 88 -15.31 14.75 -47.32
CA LYS A 88 -13.90 14.35 -47.27
C LYS A 88 -13.73 12.93 -46.77
N ASP A 89 -12.82 12.21 -47.41
CA ASP A 89 -12.55 10.76 -47.23
C ASP A 89 -11.87 10.37 -45.90
N ARG A 90 -11.57 11.33 -45.00
CA ARG A 90 -10.98 11.05 -43.68
C ARG A 90 -11.56 12.00 -42.64
N SER A 91 -12.27 11.43 -41.67
CA SER A 91 -12.78 12.12 -40.48
C SER A 91 -11.78 11.96 -39.34
N THR A 92 -11.51 13.03 -38.60
CA THR A 92 -10.70 13.01 -37.36
C THR A 92 -11.59 12.91 -36.11
N ARG A 93 -12.84 12.49 -36.27
CA ARG A 93 -13.86 12.44 -35.21
C ARG A 93 -13.42 11.63 -34.00
N GLU A 94 -12.81 10.46 -34.19
CA GLU A 94 -12.38 9.60 -33.08
C GLU A 94 -11.28 10.25 -32.24
N GLU A 95 -10.34 10.95 -32.89
CA GLU A 95 -9.26 11.68 -32.22
C GLU A 95 -9.83 12.84 -31.40
N LEU A 96 -10.72 13.65 -31.99
CA LEU A 96 -11.38 14.76 -31.30
C LEU A 96 -12.27 14.28 -30.13
N LEU A 97 -12.98 13.16 -30.30
CA LEU A 97 -13.75 12.55 -29.21
C LEU A 97 -12.85 12.09 -28.07
N ALA A 98 -11.73 11.44 -28.38
CA ALA A 98 -10.75 11.03 -27.38
C ALA A 98 -10.19 12.25 -26.63
N GLU A 99 -9.83 13.33 -27.33
CA GLU A 99 -9.34 14.57 -26.71
C GLU A 99 -10.36 15.20 -25.77
N VAL A 100 -11.66 15.25 -26.15
CA VAL A 100 -12.71 15.75 -25.24
C VAL A 100 -12.82 14.86 -24.00
N VAL A 101 -12.85 13.54 -24.18
CA VAL A 101 -13.00 12.59 -23.06
C VAL A 101 -11.80 12.66 -22.12
N ASP A 102 -10.57 12.67 -22.64
CA ASP A 102 -9.34 12.78 -21.85
C ASP A 102 -9.31 14.12 -21.09
N SER A 103 -9.66 15.21 -21.76
CA SER A 103 -9.79 16.54 -21.14
C SER A 103 -10.78 16.56 -19.97
N LEU A 104 -11.91 15.85 -20.08
CA LEU A 104 -12.89 15.72 -19.01
C LEU A 104 -12.42 14.79 -17.89
N ILE A 105 -11.72 13.69 -18.20
CA ILE A 105 -11.18 12.73 -17.22
C ILE A 105 -10.14 13.40 -16.34
N ASP A 106 -9.18 14.12 -16.94
CA ASP A 106 -8.15 14.86 -16.20
C ASP A 106 -8.79 15.85 -15.22
N TRP A 107 -9.82 16.54 -15.67
CA TRP A 107 -10.50 17.52 -14.84
C TRP A 107 -11.41 16.90 -13.77
N LEU A 108 -12.01 15.73 -14.03
CA LEU A 108 -12.68 14.95 -13.00
C LEU A 108 -11.71 14.52 -11.90
N SER A 109 -10.46 14.21 -12.25
CA SER A 109 -9.40 13.94 -11.28
C SER A 109 -9.10 15.18 -10.42
N ASP A 110 -8.98 16.37 -11.03
CA ASP A 110 -8.77 17.63 -10.31
C ASP A 110 -9.94 17.96 -9.36
N ILE A 111 -11.18 17.78 -9.84
CA ILE A 111 -12.40 17.97 -9.05
C ILE A 111 -12.41 16.99 -7.86
N TRP A 112 -12.08 15.72 -8.11
CA TRP A 112 -12.02 14.69 -7.08
C TRP A 112 -10.96 15.03 -6.03
N SER A 113 -9.74 15.35 -6.42
CA SER A 113 -8.68 15.76 -5.48
C SER A 113 -9.12 16.95 -4.64
N THR A 114 -9.71 17.98 -5.25
CA THR A 114 -10.22 19.17 -4.55
C THR A 114 -11.25 18.82 -3.47
N VAL A 115 -12.23 17.96 -3.80
CA VAL A 115 -13.33 17.62 -2.89
C VAL A 115 -12.92 16.58 -1.85
N TYR A 116 -12.23 15.52 -2.27
CA TYR A 116 -11.98 14.34 -1.43
C TYR A 116 -10.66 14.48 -0.64
N GLU A 117 -9.59 14.93 -1.28
CA GLU A 117 -8.27 15.04 -0.64
C GLU A 117 -8.16 16.34 0.16
N PHE A 118 -8.59 17.47 -0.44
CA PHE A 118 -8.47 18.79 0.20
C PHE A 118 -9.70 19.19 1.03
N ASN A 119 -10.86 18.55 0.80
CA ASN A 119 -12.12 18.85 1.51
C ASN A 119 -12.53 20.32 1.41
N ASP A 120 -12.37 20.91 0.22
CA ASP A 120 -12.64 22.33 -0.03
C ASP A 120 -13.43 22.55 -1.34
N CYS A 121 -13.89 23.79 -1.58
CA CYS A 121 -14.50 24.26 -2.83
C CYS A 121 -15.71 23.44 -3.33
N PHE A 122 -16.49 22.81 -2.43
CA PHE A 122 -17.60 21.92 -2.78
C PHE A 122 -18.63 22.54 -3.76
N ALA A 123 -18.97 23.82 -3.57
CA ALA A 123 -19.91 24.51 -4.45
C ALA A 123 -19.36 24.66 -5.88
N GLN A 124 -18.11 25.10 -6.01
CA GLN A 124 -17.45 25.22 -7.31
C GLN A 124 -17.29 23.85 -7.98
N ALA A 125 -16.86 22.84 -7.23
CA ALA A 125 -16.75 21.47 -7.71
C ALA A 125 -18.08 20.92 -8.22
N HIS A 126 -19.19 21.21 -7.53
CA HIS A 126 -20.53 20.82 -7.98
C HIS A 126 -20.89 21.44 -9.33
N VAL A 127 -20.66 22.75 -9.51
CA VAL A 127 -20.91 23.42 -10.80
C VAL A 127 -20.03 22.83 -11.91
N CYS A 128 -18.76 22.51 -11.61
CA CYS A 128 -17.88 21.84 -12.56
C CYS A 128 -18.41 20.45 -12.96
N LEU A 129 -18.89 19.65 -11.99
CA LEU A 129 -19.48 18.33 -12.28
C LEU A 129 -20.74 18.41 -13.13
N LEU A 130 -21.59 19.43 -12.90
CA LEU A 130 -22.77 19.67 -13.74
C LEU A 130 -22.35 19.97 -15.19
N PHE A 131 -21.30 20.77 -15.39
CA PHE A 131 -20.75 21.02 -16.73
C PHE A 131 -20.22 19.75 -17.40
N VAL A 132 -19.47 18.89 -16.67
CA VAL A 132 -19.00 17.59 -17.22
C VAL A 132 -20.17 16.70 -17.63
N ALA A 133 -21.23 16.65 -16.81
CA ALA A 133 -22.42 15.86 -17.10
C ALA A 133 -23.16 16.37 -18.35
N ASP A 134 -23.29 17.69 -18.51
CA ASP A 134 -23.92 18.33 -19.66
C ASP A 134 -23.16 18.03 -20.98
N VAL A 135 -21.83 18.16 -20.97
CA VAL A 135 -20.98 17.81 -22.12
C VAL A 135 -21.08 16.33 -22.45
N SER A 136 -21.07 15.46 -21.43
CA SER A 136 -21.19 14.01 -21.62
C SER A 136 -22.55 13.60 -22.21
N SER A 137 -23.63 14.27 -21.80
CA SER A 137 -24.96 14.09 -22.41
C SER A 137 -24.93 14.50 -23.88
N THR A 138 -24.39 15.69 -24.17
CA THR A 138 -24.28 16.22 -25.53
C THR A 138 -23.49 15.26 -26.45
N LEU A 139 -22.37 14.71 -25.96
CA LEU A 139 -21.58 13.73 -26.70
C LEU A 139 -22.36 12.44 -27.00
N SER A 140 -23.19 12.00 -26.06
CA SER A 140 -24.02 10.79 -26.20
C SER A 140 -25.12 10.96 -27.25
N ASP A 141 -25.63 12.19 -27.41
CA ASP A 141 -26.67 12.54 -28.36
C ASP A 141 -26.14 12.78 -29.78
N LEU A 142 -24.82 12.83 -29.99
CA LEU A 142 -24.23 13.09 -31.30
C LEU A 142 -24.57 11.96 -32.30
N PRO A 143 -25.27 12.26 -33.42
CA PRO A 143 -25.61 11.27 -34.43
C PRO A 143 -24.34 10.68 -35.06
N GLY A 144 -24.33 9.35 -35.22
CA GLY A 144 -23.20 8.59 -35.79
C GLY A 144 -22.43 7.70 -34.80
N LEU A 145 -22.61 7.85 -33.48
CA LEU A 145 -22.07 6.91 -32.48
C LEU A 145 -22.96 5.65 -32.33
N ALA A 146 -24.26 5.77 -32.58
CA ALA A 146 -25.23 4.67 -32.51
C ALA A 146 -25.33 3.85 -33.81
N GLY A 147 -24.26 3.82 -34.62
CA GLY A 147 -24.20 2.99 -35.81
C GLY A 147 -24.20 1.52 -35.44
N SER A 148 -25.38 0.94 -35.24
CA SER A 148 -25.59 -0.50 -35.30
C SER A 148 -25.58 -0.88 -36.78
N PRO A 149 -24.52 -1.55 -37.28
CA PRO A 149 -24.64 -2.22 -38.56
C PRO A 149 -25.55 -3.42 -38.30
N ASP A 150 -26.69 -3.45 -38.99
CA ASP A 150 -27.62 -4.59 -39.15
C ASP A 150 -29.06 -4.22 -38.80
N SER A 151 -29.68 -3.41 -39.67
CA SER A 151 -31.11 -3.55 -39.92
C SER A 151 -31.36 -3.25 -41.39
N ASP A 152 -31.04 -4.23 -42.22
CA ASP A 152 -31.53 -4.32 -43.59
C ASP A 152 -33.06 -4.30 -43.56
N GLY A 153 -33.63 -3.16 -43.94
CA GLY A 153 -35.07 -2.94 -43.96
C GLY A 153 -35.43 -1.91 -45.01
N LEU A 154 -35.35 -2.33 -46.27
CA LEU A 154 -35.98 -1.74 -47.45
C LEU A 154 -37.26 -0.95 -47.09
N ASP A 155 -37.33 0.35 -47.40
CA ASP A 155 -38.52 0.93 -48.03
C ASP A 155 -38.26 2.35 -48.54
N ASP A 156 -38.60 2.53 -49.83
CA ASP A 156 -39.09 3.71 -50.55
C ASP A 156 -38.76 5.10 -49.97
N GLY A 157 -37.99 5.96 -50.65
CA GLY A 157 -38.25 6.37 -52.02
C GLY A 157 -39.10 7.65 -52.05
N ASP A 158 -38.73 8.69 -51.30
CA ASP A 158 -39.34 10.02 -51.41
C ASP A 158 -38.28 11.12 -51.52
N GLU A 159 -38.33 11.73 -52.70
CA GLU A 159 -37.78 12.99 -53.16
C GLU A 159 -38.04 14.11 -52.13
N PHE A 160 -36.99 14.66 -51.52
CA PHE A 160 -37.11 15.83 -50.64
C PHE A 160 -36.31 17.00 -51.18
N ASP A 161 -37.05 18.07 -51.42
CA ASP A 161 -36.66 19.29 -52.10
C ASP A 161 -35.49 20.04 -51.43
N GLU A 162 -34.58 20.46 -52.30
CA GLU A 162 -33.49 21.39 -52.12
C GLU A 162 -34.01 22.77 -51.68
N LEU A 163 -34.09 23.02 -50.38
CA LEU A 163 -34.37 24.35 -49.83
C LEU A 163 -33.05 25.08 -49.55
N GLY A 164 -32.85 26.19 -50.26
CA GLY A 164 -31.71 27.09 -50.18
C GLY A 164 -31.54 27.70 -48.80
N LEU A 165 -30.34 27.50 -48.25
CA LEU A 165 -29.84 28.18 -47.07
C LEU A 165 -29.28 29.56 -47.49
N GLU A 166 -30.07 30.60 -47.25
CA GLU A 166 -29.60 31.99 -47.26
C GLU A 166 -28.64 32.20 -46.07
N ALA A 167 -27.51 32.84 -46.35
CA ALA A 167 -26.51 33.23 -45.37
C ALA A 167 -27.09 34.28 -44.41
N ILE A 168 -27.05 33.97 -43.12
CA ILE A 168 -27.35 34.92 -42.04
C ILE A 168 -26.02 35.57 -41.66
N ASP A 169 -25.89 36.86 -41.96
CA ASP A 169 -24.83 37.73 -41.48
C ASP A 169 -24.97 37.90 -39.96
N GLU A 170 -23.93 37.50 -39.22
CA GLU A 170 -23.77 37.74 -37.78
C GLU A 170 -23.09 39.10 -37.57
N ASP A 171 -23.88 40.16 -37.48
CA ASP A 171 -23.51 41.41 -36.83
C ASP A 171 -24.59 41.69 -35.77
N ASP A 172 -24.32 41.39 -34.50
CA ASP A 172 -25.05 42.05 -33.40
C ASP A 172 -24.17 42.15 -32.15
N ASP A 173 -23.62 43.35 -31.99
CA ASP A 173 -23.10 43.90 -30.75
C ASP A 173 -24.31 44.30 -29.87
N GLU A 174 -24.70 43.46 -28.89
CA GLU A 174 -25.65 43.90 -27.85
C GLU A 174 -25.06 43.71 -26.44
N ASP A 175 -24.87 44.87 -25.80
CA ASP A 175 -24.58 45.10 -24.40
C ASP A 175 -25.68 44.51 -23.51
N ASP A 176 -25.41 43.39 -22.82
CA ASP A 176 -26.30 42.84 -21.79
C ASP A 176 -25.97 43.46 -20.41
N ASP A 177 -26.64 44.58 -20.13
CA ASP A 177 -26.82 45.13 -18.78
C ASP A 177 -27.73 44.18 -17.96
N TYR A 178 -27.11 43.29 -17.19
CA TYR A 178 -27.82 42.44 -16.22
C TYR A 178 -28.45 43.28 -15.10
N VAL A 179 -29.73 43.60 -15.24
CA VAL A 179 -30.58 44.10 -14.16
C VAL A 179 -31.00 42.90 -13.30
N GLU A 180 -30.50 42.85 -12.07
CA GLU A 180 -31.01 41.96 -11.01
C GLU A 180 -32.45 42.36 -10.66
N ASP A 181 -33.43 41.78 -11.37
CA ASP A 181 -34.83 41.81 -10.92
C ASP A 181 -35.02 40.74 -9.83
N ASP A 182 -35.04 41.24 -8.60
CA ASP A 182 -35.48 40.60 -7.36
C ASP A 182 -36.98 40.26 -7.46
N ASP A 183 -37.32 39.23 -8.24
CA ASP A 183 -38.67 38.67 -8.24
C ASP A 183 -38.81 37.68 -7.07
N GLU A 184 -39.45 38.19 -6.01
CA GLU A 184 -40.07 37.43 -4.93
C GLU A 184 -41.09 36.42 -5.51
N ILE A 185 -40.62 35.24 -5.93
CA ILE A 185 -41.48 34.09 -6.25
C ILE A 185 -41.92 33.45 -4.93
N ASP A 186 -42.94 34.04 -4.32
CA ASP A 186 -43.83 33.38 -3.36
C ASP A 186 -44.71 32.36 -4.12
N GLY A 187 -44.07 31.31 -4.62
CA GLY A 187 -44.71 30.15 -5.23
C GLY A 187 -44.95 29.08 -4.19
N ASP A 188 -46.10 29.14 -3.53
CA ASP A 188 -46.69 28.09 -2.69
C ASP A 188 -47.04 26.87 -3.56
N CYS A 189 -46.00 26.16 -3.99
CA CYS A 189 -46.11 24.89 -4.71
C CYS A 189 -46.06 23.75 -3.68
N ASP A 190 -47.11 23.65 -2.85
CA ASP A 190 -47.44 22.45 -2.08
C ASP A 190 -47.92 21.35 -3.04
N ASP A 191 -47.03 20.91 -3.93
CA ASP A 191 -47.26 19.77 -4.80
C ASP A 191 -47.08 18.51 -3.92
N GLY A 192 -48.19 18.06 -3.33
CA GLY A 192 -48.34 16.92 -2.44
C GLY A 192 -47.99 15.56 -3.07
N HIS A 193 -46.96 15.51 -3.89
CA HIS A 193 -46.36 14.33 -4.51
C HIS A 193 -45.00 14.03 -3.88
N SER A 194 -44.92 14.10 -2.55
CA SER A 194 -43.82 13.53 -1.78
C SER A 194 -43.86 12.01 -1.87
N GLY A 195 -43.47 11.46 -3.03
CA GLY A 195 -43.13 10.06 -3.17
C GLY A 195 -42.10 9.69 -2.09
N PRO A 196 -42.07 8.43 -1.63
CA PRO A 196 -41.16 8.02 -0.56
C PRO A 196 -39.71 8.35 -0.93
N HIS A 197 -39.15 9.39 -0.31
CA HIS A 197 -37.78 9.82 -0.55
C HIS A 197 -36.82 8.67 -0.20
N CYS A 198 -35.95 8.28 -1.12
CA CYS A 198 -34.91 7.28 -0.83
C CYS A 198 -34.01 7.80 0.30
N LEU A 199 -33.87 7.01 1.37
CA LEU A 199 -32.92 7.30 2.46
C LEU A 199 -31.50 6.77 2.18
N CYS A 200 -31.23 6.39 0.94
CA CYS A 200 -29.92 5.88 0.54
C CYS A 200 -28.86 7.00 0.54
N PRO A 201 -27.61 6.71 0.95
CA PRO A 201 -26.52 7.72 1.01
C PRO A 201 -26.12 8.27 -0.37
N PHE A 202 -26.53 7.59 -1.44
CA PHE A 202 -26.33 8.00 -2.83
C PHE A 202 -27.47 8.88 -3.36
N HIS A 203 -28.27 9.48 -2.47
CA HIS A 203 -29.37 10.37 -2.82
C HIS A 203 -29.12 11.77 -2.26
N ALA A 204 -29.04 12.77 -3.13
CA ALA A 204 -29.21 14.15 -2.70
C ALA A 204 -30.69 14.54 -2.80
N LYS A 205 -31.24 15.13 -1.73
CA LYS A 205 -32.67 15.47 -1.65
C LYS A 205 -33.15 16.46 -2.72
N HIS A 206 -32.23 17.23 -3.30
CA HIS A 206 -32.51 18.24 -4.32
C HIS A 206 -32.46 17.67 -5.75
N TRP A 207 -32.15 16.39 -5.94
CA TRP A 207 -32.10 15.81 -7.28
C TRP A 207 -33.50 15.67 -7.89
N PRO A 208 -33.71 16.15 -9.13
CA PRO A 208 -34.92 15.87 -9.88
C PRO A 208 -35.14 14.35 -10.05
N ASN A 209 -36.41 13.94 -10.19
CA ASN A 209 -36.78 12.53 -10.34
C ASN A 209 -36.04 11.82 -11.48
N HIS A 210 -35.82 12.49 -12.63
CA HIS A 210 -35.10 11.90 -13.76
C HIS A 210 -33.62 11.60 -13.42
N ILE A 211 -32.92 12.49 -12.72
CA ILE A 211 -31.55 12.22 -12.23
C ILE A 211 -31.57 11.07 -11.22
N ASN A 212 -32.58 11.07 -10.36
CA ASN A 212 -32.79 10.04 -9.35
C ASN A 212 -33.07 8.64 -9.95
N GLU A 213 -33.61 8.55 -11.16
CA GLU A 213 -33.73 7.32 -11.93
C GLU A 213 -32.41 6.95 -12.64
N GLN A 214 -31.76 7.91 -13.28
CA GLN A 214 -30.48 7.67 -13.98
C GLN A 214 -29.37 7.17 -13.05
N ARG A 215 -29.35 7.60 -11.79
CA ARG A 215 -28.37 7.10 -10.81
C ARG A 215 -28.49 5.58 -10.56
N ILE A 216 -29.68 4.99 -10.71
CA ILE A 216 -29.90 3.56 -10.49
C ILE A 216 -29.22 2.81 -11.65
N ARG A 217 -29.48 3.26 -12.88
CA ARG A 217 -28.83 2.73 -14.08
C ARG A 217 -27.31 2.91 -14.04
N LEU A 218 -26.83 4.08 -13.63
CA LEU A 218 -25.39 4.33 -13.47
C LEU A 218 -24.78 3.36 -12.46
N ARG A 219 -25.45 3.14 -11.31
CA ARG A 219 -24.99 2.17 -10.31
C ARG A 219 -24.91 0.77 -10.89
N GLU A 220 -25.93 0.31 -11.61
CA GLU A 220 -25.94 -1.01 -12.26
C GLU A 220 -24.77 -1.16 -13.23
N LEU A 221 -24.51 -0.15 -14.07
CA LEU A 221 -23.36 -0.16 -14.99
C LEU A 221 -22.02 -0.20 -14.25
N VAL A 222 -21.90 0.54 -13.14
CA VAL A 222 -20.70 0.52 -12.29
C VAL A 222 -20.54 -0.83 -11.61
N GLU A 223 -21.61 -1.40 -11.06
CA GLU A 223 -21.61 -2.74 -10.45
C GLU A 223 -21.20 -3.81 -11.47
N ASP A 224 -21.78 -3.80 -12.67
CA ASP A 224 -21.45 -4.76 -13.74
C ASP A 224 -19.99 -4.64 -14.16
N ARG A 225 -19.48 -3.41 -14.35
CA ARG A 225 -18.07 -3.18 -14.69
C ARG A 225 -17.13 -3.63 -13.58
N LEU A 226 -17.46 -3.31 -12.33
CA LEU A 226 -16.66 -3.72 -11.17
C LEU A 226 -16.69 -5.24 -10.97
N HIS A 227 -17.82 -5.91 -11.21
CA HIS A 227 -17.92 -7.37 -11.22
C HIS A 227 -17.05 -7.99 -12.31
N ALA A 228 -17.08 -7.46 -13.55
CA ALA A 228 -16.22 -7.94 -14.62
C ALA A 228 -14.73 -7.81 -14.27
N ASN A 229 -14.34 -6.68 -13.68
CA ASN A 229 -12.97 -6.48 -13.18
C ASN A 229 -12.64 -7.44 -12.04
N TYR A 230 -13.55 -7.64 -11.09
CA TYR A 230 -13.36 -8.54 -9.95
C TYR A 230 -13.18 -10.00 -10.39
N GLN A 231 -13.93 -10.44 -11.39
CA GLN A 231 -13.82 -11.79 -11.96
C GLN A 231 -12.45 -12.06 -12.61
N THR A 232 -11.79 -11.03 -13.14
CA THR A 232 -10.44 -11.20 -13.73
C THR A 232 -9.35 -11.09 -12.67
N LYS A 233 -9.48 -10.10 -11.76
CA LYS A 233 -8.50 -9.81 -10.72
C LYS A 233 -9.22 -9.45 -9.41
N PRO A 234 -9.52 -10.44 -8.55
CA PRO A 234 -10.12 -10.19 -7.25
C PRO A 234 -9.22 -9.26 -6.43
N SER A 235 -9.81 -8.23 -5.82
CA SER A 235 -9.10 -7.33 -4.90
C SER A 235 -10.00 -6.93 -3.74
N LEU A 236 -9.42 -6.74 -2.56
CA LEU A 236 -10.20 -6.33 -1.38
C LEU A 236 -10.91 -4.99 -1.60
N HIS A 237 -10.28 -4.06 -2.31
CA HIS A 237 -10.86 -2.76 -2.57
C HIS A 237 -12.14 -2.86 -3.42
N ILE A 238 -12.09 -3.58 -4.55
CA ILE A 238 -13.28 -3.80 -5.39
C ILE A 238 -14.35 -4.56 -4.63
N TYR A 239 -13.98 -5.55 -3.82
CA TYR A 239 -14.91 -6.27 -2.93
C TYR A 239 -15.66 -5.31 -2.00
N GLN A 240 -14.94 -4.41 -1.31
CA GLN A 240 -15.53 -3.44 -0.39
C GLN A 240 -16.42 -2.43 -1.11
N VAL A 241 -16.02 -1.94 -2.28
CA VAL A 241 -16.81 -1.01 -3.08
C VAL A 241 -18.12 -1.66 -3.54
N LEU A 242 -18.06 -2.87 -4.11
CA LEU A 242 -19.25 -3.61 -4.54
C LEU A 242 -20.21 -3.88 -3.37
N CYS A 243 -19.69 -4.25 -2.20
CA CYS A 243 -20.51 -4.39 -1.00
C CYS A 243 -21.14 -3.07 -0.53
N ALA A 244 -20.43 -1.94 -0.70
CA ALA A 244 -20.91 -0.63 -0.25
C ALA A 244 -21.98 -0.03 -1.17
N ILE A 245 -21.92 -0.28 -2.48
CA ILE A 245 -22.88 0.27 -3.46
C ILE A 245 -24.11 -0.62 -3.66
N SER A 246 -23.99 -1.92 -3.37
CA SER A 246 -25.04 -2.91 -3.62
C SER A 246 -26.33 -2.67 -2.83
N ASN A 247 -27.46 -2.91 -3.49
CA ASN A 247 -28.79 -2.92 -2.88
C ASN A 247 -29.08 -4.21 -2.08
N ASP A 248 -28.46 -5.34 -2.45
CA ASP A 248 -28.60 -6.64 -1.77
C ASP A 248 -27.21 -7.14 -1.36
N LEU A 249 -26.75 -6.63 -0.22
CA LEU A 249 -25.45 -6.95 0.36
C LEU A 249 -25.24 -8.47 0.54
N PRO A 250 -26.17 -9.25 1.14
CA PRO A 250 -25.99 -10.69 1.28
C PRO A 250 -25.86 -11.47 -0.03
N ALA A 251 -26.63 -11.11 -1.07
CA ALA A 251 -26.50 -11.77 -2.37
C ALA A 251 -25.18 -11.41 -3.07
N THR A 252 -24.80 -10.14 -3.00
CA THR A 252 -23.56 -9.62 -3.60
C THR A 252 -22.33 -10.22 -2.94
N GLU A 253 -22.27 -10.25 -1.61
CA GLU A 253 -21.20 -10.91 -0.85
C GLU A 253 -21.07 -12.39 -1.24
N ARG A 254 -22.20 -13.12 -1.32
CA ARG A 254 -22.18 -14.53 -1.73
C ARG A 254 -21.60 -14.73 -3.13
N ARG A 255 -22.02 -13.89 -4.10
CA ARG A 255 -21.52 -13.90 -5.47
C ARG A 255 -20.02 -13.60 -5.52
N LEU A 256 -19.57 -12.56 -4.83
CA LEU A 256 -18.15 -12.18 -4.78
C LEU A 256 -17.29 -13.27 -4.14
N LEU A 257 -17.76 -13.92 -3.08
CA LEU A 257 -17.03 -15.03 -2.46
C LEU A 257 -16.96 -16.27 -3.35
N GLN A 258 -18.00 -16.53 -4.15
CA GLN A 258 -17.97 -17.55 -5.18
C GLN A 258 -16.94 -17.23 -6.26
N GLU A 259 -16.98 -16.02 -6.83
CA GLU A 259 -16.02 -15.55 -7.84
C GLU A 259 -14.58 -15.58 -7.31
N THR A 260 -14.38 -15.19 -6.04
CA THR A 260 -13.08 -15.28 -5.36
C THR A 260 -12.59 -16.72 -5.30
N ASN A 261 -13.46 -17.67 -4.94
CA ASN A 261 -13.11 -19.07 -4.80
C ASN A 261 -12.77 -19.73 -6.15
N GLU A 262 -13.48 -19.34 -7.22
CA GLU A 262 -13.24 -19.83 -8.58
C GLU A 262 -11.96 -19.27 -9.20
N ASN A 263 -11.58 -18.04 -8.84
CA ASN A 263 -10.42 -17.36 -9.41
C ASN A 263 -9.14 -17.45 -8.56
N ALA A 264 -9.25 -17.77 -7.26
CA ALA A 264 -8.14 -17.68 -6.32
C ALA A 264 -6.85 -18.33 -6.82
N THR A 265 -6.93 -19.44 -7.54
CA THR A 265 -5.76 -20.27 -7.88
C THR A 265 -5.20 -20.03 -9.29
N LYS A 266 -5.73 -19.06 -10.04
CA LYS A 266 -5.36 -18.85 -11.46
C LYS A 266 -4.02 -18.16 -11.67
N SER A 267 -3.60 -17.31 -10.74
CA SER A 267 -2.34 -16.54 -10.81
C SER A 267 -1.86 -16.14 -9.42
N ALA A 268 -0.62 -15.63 -9.32
CA ALA A 268 -0.10 -15.06 -8.07
C ALA A 268 -0.99 -13.90 -7.56
N ASP A 269 -1.40 -12.99 -8.45
CA ASP A 269 -2.21 -11.82 -8.08
C ASP A 269 -3.60 -12.22 -7.57
N THR A 270 -4.23 -13.24 -8.17
CA THR A 270 -5.54 -13.74 -7.74
C THR A 270 -5.46 -14.45 -6.39
N VAL A 271 -4.37 -15.17 -6.08
CA VAL A 271 -4.16 -15.78 -4.76
C VAL A 271 -4.03 -14.69 -3.70
N VAL A 272 -3.26 -13.65 -3.98
CA VAL A 272 -3.05 -12.52 -3.06
C VAL A 272 -4.38 -11.81 -2.79
N GLY A 273 -5.14 -11.47 -3.83
CA GLY A 273 -6.45 -10.86 -3.68
C GLY A 273 -7.41 -11.72 -2.86
N ALA A 274 -7.45 -13.03 -3.12
CA ALA A 274 -8.27 -13.97 -2.36
C ALA A 274 -7.85 -14.08 -0.89
N LEU A 275 -6.54 -14.13 -0.59
CA LEU A 275 -6.03 -14.15 0.77
C LEU A 275 -6.39 -12.87 1.52
N GLU A 276 -6.35 -11.71 0.87
CA GLU A 276 -6.68 -10.43 1.51
C GLU A 276 -8.18 -10.33 1.85
N VAL A 277 -9.05 -10.76 0.92
CA VAL A 277 -10.50 -10.88 1.16
C VAL A 277 -10.79 -11.85 2.31
N TYR A 278 -10.25 -13.07 2.27
CA TYR A 278 -10.49 -14.06 3.32
C TYR A 278 -9.88 -13.69 4.68
N ALA A 279 -8.74 -12.99 4.70
CA ALA A 279 -8.16 -12.47 5.93
C ALA A 279 -9.05 -11.39 6.57
N THR A 280 -9.64 -10.51 5.76
CA THR A 280 -10.58 -9.48 6.24
C THR A 280 -11.84 -10.09 6.83
N LEU A 281 -12.35 -11.16 6.22
CA LEU A 281 -13.53 -11.90 6.68
C LEU A 281 -13.22 -12.93 7.78
N ALA A 282 -11.95 -13.04 8.23
CA ALA A 282 -11.48 -14.04 9.18
C ALA A 282 -11.86 -15.50 8.80
N ASN A 283 -11.89 -15.83 7.50
CA ASN A 283 -12.24 -17.16 7.02
C ASN A 283 -11.05 -18.13 7.08
N ASN A 284 -10.77 -18.61 8.28
CA ASN A 284 -9.61 -19.42 8.61
C ASN A 284 -9.45 -20.67 7.73
N HIS A 285 -10.55 -21.36 7.44
CA HIS A 285 -10.53 -22.58 6.65
C HIS A 285 -10.10 -22.32 5.20
N LYS A 286 -10.63 -21.26 4.58
CA LYS A 286 -10.25 -20.90 3.20
C LYS A 286 -8.80 -20.43 3.10
N ILE A 287 -8.35 -19.64 4.07
CA ILE A 287 -6.93 -19.22 4.16
C ILE A 287 -6.02 -20.46 4.26
N ALA A 288 -6.30 -21.36 5.21
CA ALA A 288 -5.50 -22.57 5.39
C ALA A 288 -5.51 -23.46 4.14
N GLY A 289 -6.66 -23.62 3.49
CA GLY A 289 -6.79 -24.37 2.23
C GLY A 289 -5.92 -23.80 1.11
N LEU A 290 -5.96 -22.48 0.90
CA LEU A 290 -5.14 -21.79 -0.10
C LEU A 290 -3.64 -21.90 0.22
N LEU A 291 -3.23 -21.66 1.46
CA LEU A 291 -1.81 -21.74 1.86
C LEU A 291 -1.27 -23.18 1.91
N ASN A 292 -2.12 -24.20 1.90
CA ASN A 292 -1.66 -25.58 1.78
C ASN A 292 -1.49 -26.03 0.33
N SER A 293 -2.25 -25.46 -0.60
CA SER A 293 -2.29 -25.90 -2.00
C SER A 293 -1.51 -24.99 -2.95
N HIS A 294 -1.50 -23.68 -2.68
CA HIS A 294 -1.02 -22.66 -3.62
C HIS A 294 0.01 -21.69 -3.00
N TYR A 295 0.66 -22.09 -1.91
CA TYR A 295 1.71 -21.28 -1.27
C TYR A 295 2.83 -20.87 -2.24
N HIS A 296 3.19 -21.77 -3.15
CA HIS A 296 4.24 -21.56 -4.15
C HIS A 296 3.95 -20.44 -5.16
N LEU A 297 2.70 -19.97 -5.26
CA LEU A 297 2.34 -18.84 -6.12
C LEU A 297 2.64 -17.48 -5.46
N LEU A 298 2.87 -17.45 -4.15
CA LEU A 298 3.18 -16.22 -3.43
C LEU A 298 4.62 -15.81 -3.66
N ARG A 299 4.84 -14.51 -3.88
CA ARG A 299 6.15 -13.91 -4.10
C ARG A 299 6.59 -13.19 -2.83
N ALA A 300 7.90 -12.89 -2.75
CA ALA A 300 8.47 -12.12 -1.63
C ALA A 300 7.80 -10.76 -1.41
N ARG A 301 7.28 -10.12 -2.47
CA ARG A 301 6.56 -8.83 -2.39
C ARG A 301 5.17 -8.93 -1.76
N ASP A 302 4.59 -10.13 -1.76
CA ASP A 302 3.24 -10.38 -1.27
C ASP A 302 3.23 -10.65 0.26
N ALA A 303 4.37 -10.41 0.95
CA ALA A 303 4.56 -10.73 2.36
C ALA A 303 3.56 -10.03 3.29
N ASP A 304 3.15 -8.79 3.01
CA ASP A 304 2.22 -8.07 3.87
C ASP A 304 0.84 -8.75 3.93
N VAL A 305 0.34 -9.20 2.78
CA VAL A 305 -0.93 -9.93 2.69
C VAL A 305 -0.80 -11.30 3.36
N LEU A 306 0.32 -12.00 3.12
CA LEU A 306 0.58 -13.28 3.77
C LEU A 306 0.68 -13.13 5.31
N GLN A 307 1.32 -12.08 5.83
CA GLN A 307 1.40 -11.78 7.26
C GLN A 307 0.02 -11.49 7.86
N LYS A 308 -0.87 -10.76 7.15
CA LYS A 308 -2.26 -10.56 7.58
C LYS A 308 -3.00 -11.90 7.67
N ALA A 309 -2.87 -12.75 6.65
CA ALA A 309 -3.51 -14.06 6.60
C ALA A 309 -3.01 -15.01 7.71
N VAL A 310 -1.69 -15.08 7.94
CA VAL A 310 -1.09 -15.90 9.00
C VAL A 310 -1.51 -15.38 10.39
N ARG A 311 -1.65 -14.07 10.58
CA ARG A 311 -2.16 -13.50 11.84
C ARG A 311 -3.57 -13.98 12.16
N VAL A 312 -4.43 -14.11 11.15
CA VAL A 312 -5.78 -14.65 11.30
C VAL A 312 -5.72 -16.13 11.69
N LEU A 313 -4.89 -16.93 11.01
CA LEU A 313 -4.70 -18.36 11.31
C LEU A 313 -4.16 -18.66 12.70
N LEU A 314 -3.28 -17.80 13.22
CA LEU A 314 -2.74 -17.91 14.59
C LEU A 314 -3.83 -17.88 15.66
N ASN A 315 -4.94 -17.19 15.39
CA ASN A 315 -6.06 -17.05 16.32
C ASN A 315 -7.11 -18.17 16.19
N SER A 316 -6.95 -19.11 15.25
CA SER A 316 -8.03 -20.00 14.82
C SER A 316 -7.68 -21.50 14.83
N GLY A 317 -6.73 -21.91 15.69
CA GLY A 317 -6.34 -23.32 15.85
C GLY A 317 -5.34 -23.85 14.81
N TYR A 318 -4.95 -23.07 13.81
CA TYR A 318 -3.92 -23.44 12.82
C TYR A 318 -2.51 -22.97 13.25
N THR A 319 -2.24 -22.95 14.56
CA THR A 319 -0.99 -22.41 15.12
C THR A 319 0.24 -23.13 14.59
N VAL A 320 0.23 -24.46 14.49
CA VAL A 320 1.38 -25.24 14.01
C VAL A 320 1.76 -24.86 12.58
N ARG A 321 0.78 -24.83 11.66
CA ARG A 321 1.01 -24.44 10.27
C ARG A 321 1.47 -22.99 10.16
N SER A 322 0.87 -22.10 10.94
CA SER A 322 1.25 -20.68 11.00
C SER A 322 2.71 -20.50 11.45
N MET A 323 3.14 -21.26 12.46
CA MET A 323 4.53 -21.24 12.94
C MET A 323 5.52 -21.73 11.88
N GLN A 324 5.17 -22.76 11.11
CA GLN A 324 6.02 -23.25 10.00
C GLN A 324 6.21 -22.18 8.93
N ILE A 325 5.12 -21.54 8.50
CA ILE A 325 5.18 -20.45 7.50
C ILE A 325 6.03 -19.29 8.03
N MET A 326 5.84 -18.89 9.29
CA MET A 326 6.65 -17.83 9.89
C MET A 326 8.13 -18.18 10.00
N GLU A 327 8.47 -19.44 10.32
CA GLU A 327 9.87 -19.88 10.34
C GLU A 327 10.50 -19.80 8.95
N GLU A 328 9.81 -20.36 7.95
CA GLU A 328 10.26 -20.40 6.56
C GLU A 328 10.46 -19.00 6.00
N GLU A 329 9.46 -18.13 6.14
CA GLU A 329 9.50 -16.76 5.61
C GLU A 329 10.49 -15.84 6.34
N LEU A 330 10.63 -16.00 7.66
CA LEU A 330 11.64 -15.24 8.40
C LEU A 330 13.04 -15.64 7.96
N PHE A 331 13.28 -16.94 7.76
CA PHE A 331 14.56 -17.44 7.29
C PHE A 331 14.86 -17.03 5.84
N GLU A 332 13.85 -17.05 4.97
CA GLU A 332 13.98 -16.58 3.59
C GLU A 332 14.24 -15.07 3.54
N SER A 333 13.65 -14.29 4.45
CA SER A 333 13.97 -12.86 4.61
C SER A 333 15.44 -12.64 5.02
N ILE A 334 15.98 -13.47 5.91
CA ILE A 334 17.40 -13.44 6.29
C ILE A 334 18.30 -13.77 5.10
N ARG A 335 17.95 -14.78 4.29
CA ARG A 335 18.70 -15.14 3.08
C ARG A 335 18.65 -14.05 2.02
N ALA A 336 17.50 -13.40 1.83
CA ALA A 336 17.36 -12.27 0.92
C ALA A 336 18.27 -11.11 1.34
N ILE A 337 18.34 -10.79 2.64
CA ILE A 337 19.28 -9.79 3.18
C ILE A 337 20.73 -10.21 2.94
N GLN A 338 21.09 -11.47 3.21
CA GLN A 338 22.44 -11.99 2.99
C GLN A 338 22.83 -11.95 1.50
N SER A 339 21.92 -12.31 0.60
CA SER A 339 22.14 -12.26 -0.85
C SER A 339 22.37 -10.82 -1.31
N ALA A 340 21.53 -9.88 -0.86
CA ALA A 340 21.70 -8.45 -1.14
C ALA A 340 23.03 -7.93 -0.61
N LEU A 341 23.45 -8.32 0.60
CA LEU A 341 24.76 -7.98 1.15
C LEU A 341 25.91 -8.59 0.35
N SER A 342 25.79 -9.85 -0.08
CA SER A 342 26.84 -10.53 -0.84
C SER A 342 27.06 -9.91 -2.23
N SER A 343 26.05 -9.22 -2.78
CA SER A 343 26.22 -8.44 -4.01
C SER A 343 27.15 -7.22 -3.85
N ILE A 344 27.31 -6.71 -2.63
CA ILE A 344 28.14 -5.54 -2.31
C ILE A 344 29.45 -5.98 -1.63
N PHE A 345 29.37 -6.94 -0.72
CA PHE A 345 30.47 -7.50 0.04
C PHE A 345 30.85 -8.88 -0.50
N GLY A 346 31.12 -9.01 -1.80
CA GLY A 346 31.33 -10.31 -2.46
C GLY A 346 32.51 -11.11 -1.92
N ASN A 347 33.50 -10.43 -1.34
CA ASN A 347 34.68 -11.06 -0.76
C ASN A 347 34.46 -11.58 0.68
N ILE A 348 33.29 -11.32 1.29
CA ILE A 348 33.01 -11.70 2.69
C ILE A 348 33.17 -13.20 2.96
N ASN A 349 33.01 -14.03 1.93
CA ASN A 349 33.08 -15.48 2.04
C ASN A 349 34.49 -16.06 1.84
N LEU A 350 35.49 -15.25 1.45
CA LEU A 350 36.85 -15.72 1.25
C LEU A 350 37.47 -16.19 2.58
N PRO A 351 38.21 -17.32 2.60
CA PRO A 351 38.80 -17.86 3.83
C PRO A 351 39.68 -16.87 4.59
N VAL A 352 40.40 -16.00 3.86
CA VAL A 352 41.27 -14.96 4.43
C VAL A 352 40.45 -13.97 5.27
N HIS A 353 39.35 -13.45 4.72
CA HIS A 353 38.50 -12.49 5.42
C HIS A 353 37.70 -13.14 6.56
N LYS A 354 37.34 -14.42 6.45
CA LYS A 354 36.74 -15.17 7.57
C LYS A 354 37.71 -15.33 8.75
N SER A 355 38.96 -15.70 8.46
CA SER A 355 40.00 -15.82 9.49
C SER A 355 40.30 -14.48 10.16
N GLU A 356 40.35 -13.39 9.38
CA GLU A 356 40.56 -12.04 9.92
C GLU A 356 39.39 -11.61 10.80
N LEU A 357 38.15 -11.85 10.36
CA LEU A 357 36.95 -11.57 11.14
C LEU A 357 36.97 -12.31 12.49
N ASP A 358 37.34 -13.59 12.50
CA ASP A 358 37.48 -14.36 13.75
C ASP A 358 38.59 -13.78 14.66
N GLY A 359 39.64 -13.19 14.09
CA GLY A 359 40.66 -12.43 14.81
C GLY A 359 40.09 -11.17 15.45
N ILE A 360 39.34 -10.37 14.70
CA ILE A 360 38.70 -9.14 15.16
C ILE A 360 37.69 -9.43 16.28
N LEU A 361 36.87 -10.48 16.12
CA LEU A 361 35.86 -10.86 17.12
C LEU A 361 36.45 -11.31 18.47
N LYS A 362 37.72 -11.76 18.50
CA LYS A 362 38.44 -12.09 19.75
C LYS A 362 38.96 -10.85 20.47
N LEU A 363 39.11 -9.72 19.79
CA LEU A 363 39.50 -8.46 20.42
C LEU A 363 38.39 -7.95 21.32
N ARG A 364 38.78 -7.27 22.41
CA ARG A 364 37.83 -6.68 23.36
C ARG A 364 36.97 -5.64 22.65
N ALA A 365 35.66 -5.75 22.80
CA ALA A 365 34.73 -4.75 22.24
C ALA A 365 35.04 -3.34 22.77
N GLY A 366 35.01 -2.35 21.88
CA GLY A 366 35.26 -0.93 22.20
C GLY A 366 36.72 -0.50 22.24
N THR A 367 37.69 -1.36 21.89
CA THR A 367 39.08 -0.94 21.71
C THR A 367 39.29 -0.29 20.35
N GLN A 368 40.20 0.69 20.27
CA GLN A 368 40.56 1.34 19.00
C GLN A 368 41.12 0.32 17.99
N GLU A 369 41.96 -0.61 18.43
CA GLU A 369 42.50 -1.69 17.59
C GLU A 369 41.41 -2.52 16.90
N ARG A 370 40.31 -2.81 17.61
CA ARG A 370 39.19 -3.56 17.04
C ARG A 370 38.40 -2.71 16.03
N HIS A 371 38.23 -1.43 16.33
CA HIS A 371 37.58 -0.48 15.43
C HIS A 371 38.36 -0.34 14.12
N ASP A 372 39.67 -0.11 14.20
CA ASP A 372 40.54 0.08 13.04
C ASP A 372 40.57 -1.18 12.16
N ARG A 373 40.81 -2.35 12.76
CA ARG A 373 40.77 -3.62 12.00
C ARG A 373 39.39 -3.95 11.45
N GLY A 374 38.33 -3.57 12.16
CA GLY A 374 36.95 -3.71 11.70
C GLY A 374 36.69 -2.87 10.45
N HIS A 375 37.13 -1.61 10.45
CA HIS A 375 37.05 -0.72 9.31
C HIS A 375 37.85 -1.26 8.11
N ASP A 376 39.12 -1.61 8.32
CA ASP A 376 39.99 -2.17 7.27
C ASP A 376 39.42 -3.48 6.69
N TRP A 377 38.81 -4.31 7.53
CA TRP A 377 38.14 -5.53 7.09
C TRP A 377 36.92 -5.23 6.21
N VAL A 378 36.07 -4.25 6.59
CA VAL A 378 34.91 -3.83 5.78
C VAL A 378 35.38 -3.35 4.41
N ASP A 379 36.39 -2.49 4.35
CA ASP A 379 36.95 -2.00 3.08
C ASP A 379 37.51 -3.14 2.22
N ALA A 380 38.16 -4.13 2.83
CA ALA A 380 38.71 -5.27 2.11
C ALA A 380 37.64 -6.24 1.57
N VAL A 381 36.47 -6.34 2.20
CA VAL A 381 35.39 -7.22 1.75
C VAL A 381 34.44 -6.59 0.74
N VAL A 382 34.44 -5.27 0.61
CA VAL A 382 33.66 -4.56 -0.42
C VAL A 382 34.17 -4.94 -1.80
N THR A 383 33.29 -5.45 -2.63
CA THR A 383 33.56 -5.59 -4.06
C THR A 383 33.33 -4.21 -4.67
N VAL A 384 34.36 -3.65 -5.31
CA VAL A 384 34.14 -2.53 -6.24
C VAL A 384 33.31 -3.10 -7.39
N ALA A 385 31.99 -3.00 -7.27
CA ALA A 385 31.10 -3.49 -8.31
C ALA A 385 31.46 -2.74 -9.59
N ALA A 386 31.79 -3.48 -10.65
CA ALA A 386 31.67 -2.91 -11.98
C ALA A 386 30.23 -2.39 -12.12
N PRO A 387 30.01 -1.17 -12.63
CA PRO A 387 28.66 -0.63 -12.78
C PRO A 387 27.79 -1.69 -13.49
N MET A 388 26.67 -2.10 -12.86
CA MET A 388 25.74 -3.05 -13.49
C MET A 388 25.33 -2.45 -14.83
N THR A 389 25.46 -3.22 -15.90
CA THR A 389 24.97 -2.78 -17.19
C THR A 389 23.43 -2.68 -17.12
N PRO A 390 22.83 -1.60 -17.65
CA PRO A 390 21.36 -1.42 -17.65
C PRO A 390 20.59 -2.63 -18.21
N MET A 391 21.21 -3.37 -19.13
CA MET A 391 20.67 -4.61 -19.70
C MET A 391 20.49 -5.73 -18.66
N ALA A 392 21.45 -5.89 -17.73
CA ALA A 392 21.34 -6.87 -16.66
C ALA A 392 20.22 -6.51 -15.67
N PHE A 393 19.97 -5.20 -15.48
CA PHE A 393 18.87 -4.71 -14.66
C PHE A 393 17.49 -4.96 -15.31
N ALA A 394 17.32 -4.62 -16.59
CA ALA A 394 16.08 -4.87 -17.33
C ALA A 394 15.74 -6.37 -17.41
N ALA A 395 16.74 -7.23 -17.61
CA ALA A 395 16.56 -8.68 -17.60
C ALA A 395 16.09 -9.20 -16.24
N MET A 396 16.65 -8.67 -15.14
CA MET A 396 16.24 -9.01 -13.77
C MET A 396 14.79 -8.58 -13.48
N MET A 397 14.38 -7.40 -13.94
CA MET A 397 13.02 -6.86 -13.79
C MET A 397 11.97 -7.70 -14.50
N MET A 398 12.32 -8.25 -15.66
CA MET A 398 11.46 -9.12 -16.47
C MET A 398 11.47 -10.59 -16.01
N GLY A 399 12.21 -10.91 -14.95
CA GLY A 399 12.32 -12.28 -14.42
C GLY A 399 13.13 -13.23 -15.31
N PHE A 400 13.96 -12.70 -16.21
CA PHE A 400 14.85 -13.54 -17.01
C PHE A 400 16.05 -13.99 -16.17
N PRO A 401 16.35 -15.31 -16.13
CA PRO A 401 17.55 -15.79 -15.48
C PRO A 401 18.77 -15.24 -16.23
N LEU A 402 19.65 -14.54 -15.52
CA LEU A 402 20.91 -14.02 -16.06
C LEU A 402 21.80 -15.20 -16.47
N GLY A 403 21.70 -15.59 -17.75
CA GLY A 403 22.66 -16.49 -18.40
C GLY A 403 24.02 -15.81 -18.53
N GLY A 404 25.09 -16.59 -18.43
CA GLY A 404 26.48 -16.13 -18.35
C GLY A 404 26.94 -15.21 -19.50
N PRO A 405 28.18 -14.70 -19.40
CA PRO A 405 28.70 -13.64 -20.28
C PRO A 405 28.52 -14.03 -21.75
N MET A 406 27.63 -13.32 -22.44
CA MET A 406 27.47 -13.40 -23.89
C MET A 406 28.62 -12.63 -24.53
N GLU A 407 29.74 -13.32 -24.71
CA GLU A 407 30.74 -12.96 -25.70
C GLU A 407 30.20 -13.44 -27.06
N ASP A 408 30.09 -12.55 -28.03
CA ASP A 408 30.07 -12.87 -29.48
C ASP A 408 28.72 -13.07 -30.21
N ALA A 409 27.73 -12.20 -29.99
CA ALA A 409 26.58 -12.11 -30.90
C ALA A 409 26.25 -10.67 -31.34
N GLY A 410 26.55 -10.37 -32.61
CA GLY A 410 25.82 -9.45 -33.50
C GLY A 410 25.31 -8.13 -32.92
N GLN A 411 26.12 -7.09 -33.08
CA GLN A 411 25.94 -5.72 -32.62
C GLN A 411 24.83 -4.96 -33.39
N GLU A 412 23.56 -5.26 -33.13
CA GLU A 412 22.48 -4.28 -33.29
C GLU A 412 22.39 -3.46 -32.00
N ASP A 413 22.56 -2.15 -32.11
CA ASP A 413 22.82 -1.20 -31.04
C ASP A 413 21.56 -0.90 -30.20
N VAL A 414 21.02 -1.93 -29.54
CA VAL A 414 19.96 -1.81 -28.51
C VAL A 414 20.49 -1.02 -27.29
N THR A 415 21.82 -0.91 -27.16
CA THR A 415 22.51 -0.09 -26.17
C THR A 415 22.33 1.41 -26.37
N ALA A 416 22.19 1.90 -27.61
CA ALA A 416 21.98 3.32 -27.88
C ALA A 416 20.66 3.88 -27.29
N PHE A 417 19.62 3.05 -27.12
CA PHE A 417 18.36 3.45 -26.50
C PHE A 417 18.46 3.56 -24.96
N LEU A 418 19.51 2.99 -24.37
CA LEU A 418 19.76 2.99 -22.92
C LEU A 418 20.84 3.99 -22.48
N ASP A 419 21.68 4.47 -23.40
CA ASP A 419 22.65 5.55 -23.14
C ASP A 419 21.96 6.92 -22.93
N ASP A 420 20.70 7.08 -23.38
CA ASP A 420 19.87 8.26 -23.14
C ASP A 420 19.14 8.23 -21.78
N VAL A 421 19.21 7.13 -21.04
CA VAL A 421 18.65 7.07 -19.66
C VAL A 421 19.69 7.66 -18.72
N ASP A 422 19.52 8.95 -18.37
CA ASP A 422 20.38 9.61 -17.38
C ASP A 422 20.34 8.82 -16.05
N PRO A 423 21.46 8.22 -15.61
CA PRO A 423 21.50 7.48 -14.34
C PRO A 423 21.26 8.37 -13.12
N LEU A 424 21.26 9.69 -13.31
CA LEU A 424 20.97 10.70 -12.29
C LEU A 424 19.53 11.25 -12.39
N ASP A 425 18.69 10.72 -13.28
CA ASP A 425 17.29 11.10 -13.38
C ASP A 425 16.54 10.74 -12.07
N PRO A 426 16.01 11.74 -11.33
CA PRO A 426 15.25 11.53 -10.09
C PRO A 426 14.03 10.62 -10.28
N ASP A 427 13.38 10.66 -11.44
CA ASP A 427 12.14 9.91 -11.70
C ASP A 427 12.44 8.42 -11.84
N PHE A 428 13.61 8.06 -12.37
CA PHE A 428 14.09 6.69 -12.41
C PHE A 428 14.41 6.13 -11.02
N GLU A 429 14.83 6.99 -10.08
CA GLU A 429 15.02 6.57 -8.68
C GLU A 429 13.69 6.23 -8.00
N GLU A 430 12.60 6.94 -8.32
CA GLU A 430 11.27 6.66 -7.80
C GLU A 430 10.73 5.31 -8.30
N VAL A 431 10.81 5.06 -9.61
CA VAL A 431 10.44 3.77 -10.22
C VAL A 431 11.27 2.64 -9.61
N ASN A 432 12.59 2.82 -9.52
CA ASN A 432 13.47 1.84 -8.88
C ASN A 432 13.12 1.63 -7.40
N ALA A 433 12.71 2.69 -6.69
CA ALA A 433 12.30 2.59 -5.29
C ALA A 433 11.02 1.76 -5.13
N GLU A 434 10.08 1.84 -6.07
CA GLU A 434 8.86 1.02 -6.06
C GLU A 434 9.17 -0.47 -6.24
N PHE A 435 10.13 -0.81 -7.11
CA PHE A 435 10.53 -2.19 -7.38
C PHE A 435 11.57 -2.76 -6.40
N ARG A 436 12.19 -1.91 -5.56
CA ARG A 436 13.15 -2.38 -4.55
C ARG A 436 12.46 -3.34 -3.57
N PRO A 437 13.06 -4.51 -3.29
CA PRO A 437 12.52 -5.41 -2.28
C PRO A 437 12.46 -4.70 -0.92
N LYS A 438 11.29 -4.70 -0.29
CA LYS A 438 11.05 -4.17 1.07
C LYS A 438 11.64 -5.10 2.15
N LEU A 439 12.96 -5.30 2.09
CA LEU A 439 13.69 -6.31 2.89
C LEU A 439 13.51 -6.09 4.39
N ARG A 440 13.59 -4.83 4.83
CA ARG A 440 13.43 -4.46 6.23
C ARG A 440 12.01 -4.76 6.71
N GLU A 441 11.01 -4.27 5.98
CA GLU A 441 9.60 -4.37 6.33
C GLU A 441 9.18 -5.85 6.36
N ARG A 442 9.62 -6.65 5.38
CA ARG A 442 9.39 -8.10 5.34
C ARG A 442 9.98 -8.78 6.57
N PHE A 443 11.27 -8.54 6.88
CA PHE A 443 11.93 -9.14 8.05
C PHE A 443 11.26 -8.71 9.37
N GLU A 444 11.06 -7.40 9.57
CA GLU A 444 10.46 -6.87 10.79
C GLU A 444 9.02 -7.34 10.96
N GLY A 445 8.25 -7.45 9.88
CA GLY A 445 6.87 -7.92 9.91
C GLY A 445 6.77 -9.35 10.45
N TRP A 446 7.59 -10.26 9.93
CA TRP A 446 7.67 -11.64 10.42
C TRP A 446 8.20 -11.73 11.86
N TYR A 447 9.28 -11.01 12.16
CA TYR A 447 9.85 -10.95 13.50
C TYR A 447 8.83 -10.44 14.54
N LYS A 448 8.14 -9.33 14.25
CA LYS A 448 7.12 -8.74 15.13
C LYS A 448 5.91 -9.65 15.29
N LEU A 449 5.51 -10.38 14.25
CA LEU A 449 4.41 -11.34 14.33
C LEU A 449 4.74 -12.48 15.31
N ILE A 450 5.95 -13.04 15.22
CA ILE A 450 6.41 -14.09 16.14
C ILE A 450 6.60 -13.53 17.56
N GLU A 451 7.18 -12.33 17.72
CA GLU A 451 7.41 -11.74 19.05
C GLU A 451 6.11 -11.46 19.83
N ARG A 452 5.00 -11.19 19.13
CA ARG A 452 3.68 -11.01 19.77
C ARG A 452 3.13 -12.29 20.39
N LEU A 453 3.60 -13.46 19.93
CA LEU A 453 3.22 -14.73 20.53
C LEU A 453 3.98 -14.91 21.85
N LYS A 454 3.25 -14.74 22.96
CA LYS A 454 3.81 -14.93 24.31
C LYS A 454 4.05 -16.41 24.66
N GLU A 455 3.58 -17.31 23.81
CA GLU A 455 3.58 -18.74 24.05
C GLU A 455 4.95 -19.40 23.83
N PRO A 456 5.20 -20.57 24.43
CA PRO A 456 6.50 -21.24 24.43
C PRO A 456 7.17 -21.51 23.07
N PRO A 457 6.48 -21.68 21.91
CA PRO A 457 7.22 -21.96 20.67
C PRO A 457 7.92 -20.72 20.09
N ALA A 458 7.47 -19.50 20.41
CA ALA A 458 8.02 -18.28 19.81
C ALA A 458 9.45 -17.94 20.27
N PRO A 459 9.79 -17.93 21.58
CA PRO A 459 11.17 -17.69 22.01
C PRO A 459 12.15 -18.75 21.49
N ILE A 460 11.71 -20.01 21.36
CA ILE A 460 12.52 -21.11 20.84
C ILE A 460 12.82 -20.87 19.36
N LEU A 461 11.78 -20.55 18.57
CA LEU A 461 11.94 -20.25 17.15
C LEU A 461 12.88 -19.06 16.92
N LEU A 462 12.69 -17.95 17.63
CA LEU A 462 13.55 -16.77 17.49
C LEU A 462 15.01 -17.06 17.91
N GLY A 463 15.21 -17.89 18.94
CA GLY A 463 16.54 -18.37 19.31
C GLY A 463 17.20 -19.21 18.22
N ALA A 464 16.45 -20.14 17.60
CA ALA A 464 16.92 -20.93 16.48
C ALA A 464 17.26 -20.06 15.25
N MET A 465 16.42 -19.07 14.94
CA MET A 465 16.69 -18.10 13.86
C MET A 465 17.96 -17.29 14.14
N TYR A 466 18.19 -16.85 15.38
CA TYR A 466 19.44 -16.17 15.74
C TYR A 466 20.67 -17.04 15.46
N HIS A 467 20.62 -18.34 15.79
CA HIS A 467 21.70 -19.27 15.47
C HIS A 467 21.93 -19.40 13.96
N LYS A 468 20.86 -19.56 13.17
CA LYS A 468 20.93 -19.58 11.70
C LYS A 468 21.53 -18.28 11.14
N VAL A 469 21.17 -17.11 11.68
CA VAL A 469 21.75 -15.81 11.27
C VAL A 469 23.25 -15.77 11.54
N VAL A 470 23.69 -16.16 12.73
CA VAL A 470 25.10 -16.13 13.13
C VAL A 470 25.95 -17.16 12.37
N GLU A 471 25.33 -18.27 11.95
CA GLU A 471 25.95 -19.27 11.08
C GLU A 471 26.15 -18.72 9.65
N LEU A 472 25.10 -18.14 9.06
CA LEU A 472 25.16 -17.56 7.71
C LEU A 472 26.03 -16.29 7.64
N MET A 473 26.01 -15.46 8.69
CA MET A 473 26.64 -14.15 8.74
C MET A 473 27.41 -13.98 10.07
N PRO A 474 28.63 -14.55 10.18
CA PRO A 474 29.39 -14.55 11.44
C PRO A 474 29.70 -13.14 11.99
N PHE A 475 29.79 -12.14 11.12
CA PHE A 475 30.03 -10.74 11.50
C PHE A 475 28.91 -10.14 12.37
N MET A 476 27.71 -10.72 12.34
CA MET A 476 26.58 -10.35 13.22
C MET A 476 26.89 -10.52 14.72
N ARG A 477 27.99 -11.22 15.07
CA ARG A 477 28.52 -11.30 16.44
C ARG A 477 29.10 -9.96 16.93
N GLY A 478 29.64 -9.11 16.06
CA GLY A 478 30.18 -7.80 16.40
C GLY A 478 29.27 -6.67 15.93
N SER A 479 28.55 -6.00 16.84
CA SER A 479 27.66 -4.89 16.45
C SER A 479 28.41 -3.73 15.83
N ASP A 480 29.62 -3.45 16.33
CA ASP A 480 30.55 -2.46 15.80
C ASP A 480 30.96 -2.74 14.35
N ILE A 481 31.16 -4.01 13.99
CA ILE A 481 31.47 -4.41 12.61
C ILE A 481 30.25 -4.17 11.70
N VAL A 482 29.05 -4.51 12.19
CA VAL A 482 27.81 -4.27 11.46
C VAL A 482 27.58 -2.76 11.27
N ASP A 483 27.87 -1.93 12.26
CA ASP A 483 27.76 -0.47 12.16
C ASP A 483 28.68 0.10 11.06
N GLN A 484 29.91 -0.42 10.94
CA GLN A 484 30.82 -0.06 9.84
C GLN A 484 30.28 -0.50 8.46
N MET A 485 29.71 -1.71 8.36
CA MET A 485 29.06 -2.15 7.12
C MET A 485 27.85 -1.28 6.76
N VAL A 486 27.04 -0.88 7.75
CA VAL A 486 25.90 0.04 7.54
C VAL A 486 26.38 1.41 7.07
N LEU A 487 27.42 1.97 7.70
CA LEU A 487 28.03 3.23 7.28
C LEU A 487 28.48 3.15 5.82
N ARG A 488 29.20 2.09 5.46
CA ARG A 488 29.65 1.87 4.09
C ARG A 488 28.51 1.74 3.09
N LEU A 489 27.41 1.08 3.47
CA LEU A 489 26.21 0.98 2.62
C LEU A 489 25.49 2.31 2.44
N THR A 490 25.53 3.20 3.43
CA THR A 490 24.92 4.54 3.31
C THR A 490 25.72 5.49 2.44
N GLU A 491 27.02 5.25 2.28
CA GLU A 491 27.87 5.98 1.33
C GLU A 491 27.61 5.57 -0.13
N LEU A 492 27.03 4.39 -0.37
CA LEU A 492 26.69 3.89 -1.70
C LEU A 492 25.30 4.37 -2.13
N GLN A 493 25.23 5.05 -3.29
CA GLN A 493 23.98 5.50 -3.88
C GLN A 493 23.02 4.32 -4.14
N GLY A 494 21.74 4.51 -3.82
CA GLY A 494 20.69 3.50 -4.01
C GLY A 494 20.76 2.27 -3.10
N LYS A 495 21.72 2.15 -2.17
CA LYS A 495 21.87 0.97 -1.27
C LYS A 495 21.32 1.18 0.15
N ALA A 496 20.66 2.32 0.41
CA ALA A 496 20.08 2.64 1.72
C ALA A 496 19.05 1.60 2.21
N TYR A 497 18.32 0.92 1.31
CA TYR A 497 17.35 -0.11 1.69
C TYR A 497 18.03 -1.35 2.30
N ILE A 498 19.22 -1.73 1.82
CA ILE A 498 20.03 -2.83 2.38
C ILE A 498 20.58 -2.44 3.75
N ALA A 499 21.07 -1.19 3.89
CA ALA A 499 21.56 -0.65 5.17
C ALA A 499 20.47 -0.73 6.25
N ARG A 500 19.25 -0.29 5.93
CA ARG A 500 18.08 -0.36 6.82
C ARG A 500 17.73 -1.79 7.21
N ALA A 501 17.77 -2.73 6.27
CA ALA A 501 17.49 -4.14 6.53
C ALA A 501 18.57 -4.80 7.42
N LEU A 502 19.85 -4.53 7.16
CA LEU A 502 20.97 -4.98 7.98
C LEU A 502 20.88 -4.43 9.41
N GLN A 503 20.51 -3.16 9.57
CA GLN A 503 20.31 -2.55 10.89
C GLN A 503 19.17 -3.22 11.66
N ALA A 504 18.03 -3.53 10.99
CA ALA A 504 16.93 -4.26 11.61
C ALA A 504 17.36 -5.67 12.06
N LEU A 505 18.14 -6.38 11.23
CA LEU A 505 18.69 -7.69 11.56
C LEU A 505 19.71 -7.62 12.72
N SER A 506 20.53 -6.56 12.78
CA SER A 506 21.48 -6.29 13.88
C SER A 506 20.75 -6.12 15.20
N ASN A 507 19.70 -5.28 15.20
CA ASN A 507 18.86 -5.03 16.37
C ASN A 507 18.22 -6.34 16.88
N PHE A 508 17.72 -7.18 15.97
CA PHE A 508 17.23 -8.51 16.31
C PHE A 508 18.31 -9.35 17.01
N CYS A 509 19.51 -9.45 16.44
CA CYS A 509 20.62 -10.20 17.03
C CYS A 509 21.03 -9.69 18.41
N ILE A 510 21.05 -8.37 18.62
CA ILE A 510 21.33 -7.75 19.93
C ILE A 510 20.27 -8.15 20.95
N ILE A 511 18.98 -8.08 20.59
CA ILE A 511 17.86 -8.46 21.46
C ILE A 511 17.95 -9.96 21.83
N GLN A 512 18.17 -10.84 20.85
CA GLN A 512 18.25 -12.29 21.09
C GLN A 512 19.46 -12.65 21.96
N ARG A 513 20.62 -12.03 21.73
CA ARG A 513 21.81 -12.24 22.56
C ARG A 513 21.56 -11.83 24.02
N LYS A 514 20.93 -10.67 24.25
CA LYS A 514 20.53 -10.23 25.59
C LYS A 514 19.57 -11.24 26.26
N LYS A 515 18.58 -11.74 25.52
CA LYS A 515 17.63 -12.77 26.00
C LYS A 515 18.35 -14.08 26.37
N ILE A 516 19.25 -14.58 25.52
CA ILE A 516 20.04 -15.80 25.76
C ILE A 516 20.94 -15.65 26.99
N SER A 517 21.69 -14.54 27.10
CA SER A 517 22.54 -14.28 28.26
C SER A 517 21.75 -14.15 29.56
N ALA A 518 20.60 -13.47 29.54
CA ALA A 518 19.72 -13.37 30.70
C ALA A 518 19.19 -14.75 31.15
N ASN A 519 18.81 -15.61 30.20
CA ASN A 519 18.35 -16.96 30.48
C ASN A 519 19.46 -17.86 31.03
N ALA A 520 20.69 -17.75 30.50
CA ALA A 520 21.85 -18.47 31.03
C ALA A 520 22.17 -18.07 32.48
N VAL A 521 22.10 -16.77 32.80
CA VAL A 521 22.27 -16.28 34.18
C VAL A 521 21.15 -16.79 35.10
N LYS A 522 19.90 -16.80 34.63
CA LYS A 522 18.77 -17.36 35.40
C LYS A 522 18.95 -18.85 35.67
N LEU A 523 19.35 -19.63 34.67
CA LEU A 523 19.58 -21.07 34.80
C LEU A 523 20.72 -21.37 35.78
N ARG A 524 21.83 -20.62 35.69
CA ARG A 524 22.96 -20.74 36.63
C ARG A 524 22.54 -20.41 38.07
N ARG A 525 21.75 -19.36 38.28
CA ARG A 525 21.21 -19.02 39.61
C ARG A 525 20.24 -20.08 40.13
N ALA A 526 19.45 -20.70 39.26
CA ALA A 526 18.55 -21.79 39.64
C ALA A 526 19.34 -23.05 40.04
N SER A 527 20.39 -23.41 39.30
CA SER A 527 21.26 -24.55 39.65
C SER A 527 22.04 -24.30 40.95
N GLU A 528 22.54 -23.08 41.18
CA GLU A 528 23.21 -22.71 42.44
C GLU A 528 22.26 -22.79 43.64
N LYS A 529 21.00 -22.37 43.51
CA LYS A 529 19.97 -22.50 44.56
C LYS A 529 19.59 -23.96 44.83
N ALA A 530 19.46 -24.78 43.79
CA ALA A 530 19.16 -26.21 43.95
C ALA A 530 20.31 -26.95 44.66
N ALA A 531 21.56 -26.63 44.33
CA ALA A 531 22.74 -27.20 44.99
C ALA A 531 22.83 -26.78 46.47
N ALA A 532 22.51 -25.52 46.80
CA ALA A 532 22.52 -25.03 48.18
C ALA A 532 21.41 -25.67 49.06
N SER A 533 20.29 -26.06 48.46
CA SER A 533 19.15 -26.67 49.16
C SER A 533 19.34 -28.16 49.44
N GLY A 534 20.27 -28.83 48.73
CA GLY A 534 20.55 -30.26 48.87
C GLY A 534 21.48 -30.65 50.02
N SER A 535 22.07 -29.68 50.74
CA SER A 535 23.19 -29.93 51.67
C SER A 535 22.86 -29.82 53.17
N GLN A 536 21.57 -29.80 53.55
CA GLN A 536 21.14 -29.72 54.97
C GLN A 536 20.52 -30.98 55.59
N ASN A 537 20.53 -32.13 54.90
CA ASN A 537 20.15 -33.40 55.54
C ASN A 537 21.38 -34.20 56.00
N THR A 538 21.97 -33.79 57.12
CA THR A 538 22.83 -34.68 57.93
C THR A 538 21.93 -35.59 58.79
N PRO A 539 22.08 -36.93 58.71
CA PRO A 539 21.35 -37.85 59.56
C PRO A 539 21.94 -37.87 60.97
N THR A 540 21.30 -37.18 61.91
CA THR A 540 21.62 -37.33 63.33
C THR A 540 21.02 -38.66 63.82
N ALA A 541 21.86 -39.68 63.91
CA ALA A 541 21.53 -40.94 64.56
C ALA A 541 21.39 -40.74 66.08
N MET A 542 20.33 -41.31 66.69
CA MET A 542 20.33 -41.97 68.01
C MET A 542 18.93 -42.55 68.35
N PRO A 543 18.82 -43.50 69.30
CA PRO A 543 17.85 -44.61 69.26
C PRO A 543 16.69 -44.53 70.30
N ASN A 544 15.80 -45.53 70.20
CA ASN A 544 14.79 -46.04 71.15
C ASN A 544 13.32 -45.52 71.11
N ALA A 545 12.50 -46.38 70.48
CA ALA A 545 11.21 -46.91 70.96
C ALA A 545 9.93 -46.01 70.89
N PRO A 546 8.72 -46.57 71.05
CA PRO A 546 7.97 -47.13 69.92
C PRO A 546 6.51 -46.65 69.90
N PHE A 547 5.95 -46.17 68.78
CA PHE A 547 4.49 -46.21 68.61
C PHE A 547 4.10 -46.34 67.14
N SER A 548 3.40 -47.45 66.87
CA SER A 548 2.63 -47.75 65.68
C SER A 548 1.56 -46.71 65.39
N PHE A 549 1.40 -46.33 64.13
CA PHE A 549 0.11 -46.38 63.45
C PHE A 549 0.35 -46.52 61.94
N SER A 550 0.03 -47.72 61.44
CA SER A 550 -0.07 -48.03 60.02
C SER A 550 -1.30 -47.35 59.42
N LEU A 551 -1.10 -46.59 58.35
CA LEU A 551 -2.11 -46.39 57.31
C LEU A 551 -1.45 -46.74 55.98
N HIS A 552 -1.84 -47.91 55.48
CA HIS A 552 -1.46 -48.49 54.19
C HIS A 552 -1.86 -47.54 53.06
N GLN A 553 -0.88 -47.07 52.29
CA GLN A 553 -1.10 -46.57 50.94
C GLN A 553 -0.22 -47.39 49.99
N PRO A 554 -0.80 -48.13 49.02
CA PRO A 554 -0.01 -48.94 48.10
C PRO A 554 0.78 -48.06 47.13
N PRO A 555 2.00 -48.47 46.72
CA PRO A 555 2.84 -47.72 45.81
C PRO A 555 2.27 -47.68 44.38
N PRO A 556 2.48 -46.58 43.64
CA PRO A 556 2.12 -46.53 42.22
C PRO A 556 2.96 -47.53 41.40
N PRO A 557 2.39 -48.12 40.34
CA PRO A 557 3.08 -49.08 39.49
C PRO A 557 4.25 -48.43 38.73
N PRO A 558 5.31 -49.20 38.41
CA PRO A 558 6.47 -48.69 37.68
C PRO A 558 6.08 -48.28 36.25
N PRO A 559 6.73 -47.25 35.68
CA PRO A 559 6.53 -46.86 34.29
C PRO A 559 6.92 -47.99 33.34
N PRO A 560 6.19 -48.19 32.23
CA PRO A 560 6.49 -49.23 31.26
C PRO A 560 7.87 -49.00 30.61
N PRO A 561 8.63 -50.07 30.32
CA PRO A 561 9.89 -49.96 29.61
C PRO A 561 9.66 -49.40 28.21
N HIS A 562 10.40 -48.35 27.86
CA HIS A 562 10.46 -47.83 26.50
C HIS A 562 10.88 -48.97 25.54
N PRO A 563 10.21 -49.11 24.38
CA PRO A 563 10.69 -50.03 23.35
C PRO A 563 12.02 -49.51 22.82
N THR A 564 13.09 -50.24 23.14
CA THR A 564 14.34 -50.25 22.38
C THR A 564 14.01 -50.62 20.93
N PHE A 565 13.93 -49.61 20.07
CA PHE A 565 13.92 -49.80 18.63
C PHE A 565 15.39 -49.99 18.21
N GLY A 566 15.77 -51.24 18.00
CA GLY A 566 16.99 -51.63 17.31
C GLY A 566 16.68 -51.95 15.85
N GLY A 567 17.63 -51.64 14.96
CA GLY A 567 17.68 -52.08 13.56
C GLY A 567 17.94 -50.89 12.62
N MET A 568 19.13 -50.76 12.01
CA MET A 568 19.52 -51.35 10.70
C MET A 568 18.72 -50.66 9.57
N GLU A 569 19.31 -49.95 8.62
CA GLU A 569 20.35 -50.38 7.67
C GLU A 569 21.10 -49.18 7.05
N ASP A 570 22.43 -49.34 6.94
CA ASP A 570 23.23 -48.80 5.84
C ASP A 570 22.71 -49.34 4.50
N VAL A 571 22.55 -48.48 3.51
CA VAL A 571 22.55 -48.85 2.09
C VAL A 571 23.30 -47.77 1.31
N ASP A 572 24.19 -48.25 0.44
CA ASP A 572 25.21 -47.55 -0.36
C ASP A 572 24.79 -46.26 -1.08
#